data_AF-A0A559REE3-F1
#
_entry.id   AF-A0A559REE3-F1
#
_cell.length_a   1.000
_cell.length_b   1.000
_cell.length_c   1.000
_cell.angle_alpha   90.00
_cell.angle_beta   90.00
_cell.angle_gamma   90.00
#
_symmetry.space_group_name_H-M   'P 1'
#
loop_
_entity.id
_entity.type
_entity.pdbx_description
1 polymer ?
#
loop_
_entity_poly.entity_id
_entity_poly.type
_entity_poly.pdbx_seq_one_letter_code
_entity_poly.pdbx_strand_id
1 'polypeptide(L)'
;MEEQDYILFENYLAGDLSDQQSSDFENRLNTDQEFKQAFTIYKQLSANLEHEIGNKDQTADFKANLDTISHRYFIKQEDKENPIERKKTFNFYKLAIAASIALVMGFFAYNQFSGGANYSDFNTHDTVDFAVRNTEGNVGLLIKTTKAFNNKDYKKAKAYLEELLQNNPDNVEYNFYYAITNIELDNFAKAETILGDISQGSSAYNNKAKWYLALSKLKQQKEAECIKILKTIPEDADDYDQAHKLLNKIE
;
A
#
# COMPACT_ATOMS: atom_id res chain seq x y z
N MET A 1 -6.88 10.97 -17.03
CA MET A 1 -6.22 12.12 -16.35
C MET A 1 -4.70 11.96 -16.41
N GLU A 2 -3.99 12.96 -16.95
CA GLU A 2 -2.53 12.96 -17.09
C GLU A 2 -1.90 13.79 -15.94
N GLU A 3 -0.71 13.39 -15.47
CA GLU A 3 -0.01 14.05 -14.35
C GLU A 3 0.29 15.55 -14.60
N GLN A 4 0.32 15.94 -15.87
CA GLN A 4 0.55 17.32 -16.32
C GLN A 4 -0.65 18.26 -16.06
N ASP A 5 -1.84 17.73 -15.82
CA ASP A 5 -3.06 18.53 -15.63
C ASP A 5 -3.08 19.27 -14.28
N TYR A 6 -2.38 18.77 -13.24
CA TYR A 6 -2.35 19.40 -11.91
C TYR A 6 -1.63 20.75 -11.89
N ILE A 7 -0.45 20.82 -12.53
CA ILE A 7 0.32 22.06 -12.65
C ILE A 7 -0.47 23.10 -13.44
N LEU A 8 -1.18 22.65 -14.48
CA LEU A 8 -2.04 23.50 -15.28
C LEU A 8 -3.23 24.06 -14.47
N PHE A 9 -3.85 23.25 -13.60
CA PHE A 9 -4.91 23.70 -12.69
C PHE A 9 -4.43 24.75 -11.70
N GLU A 10 -3.27 24.54 -11.08
CA GLU A 10 -2.66 25.50 -10.14
C GLU A 10 -2.36 26.83 -10.83
N ASN A 11 -1.69 26.80 -11.97
CA ASN A 11 -1.35 28.02 -12.70
C ASN A 11 -2.60 28.79 -13.16
N TYR A 12 -3.67 28.09 -13.55
CA TYR A 12 -4.94 28.74 -13.90
C TYR A 12 -5.60 29.41 -12.69
N LEU A 13 -5.62 28.74 -11.53
CA LEU A 13 -6.18 29.30 -10.28
C LEU A 13 -5.35 30.47 -9.74
N ALA A 14 -4.03 30.43 -9.91
CA ALA A 14 -3.11 31.50 -9.53
C ALA A 14 -3.13 32.70 -10.50
N GLY A 15 -3.67 32.53 -11.71
CA GLY A 15 -3.65 33.55 -12.76
C GLY A 15 -2.31 33.65 -13.50
N ASP A 16 -1.48 32.60 -13.42
CA ASP A 16 -0.12 32.54 -13.97
C ASP A 16 -0.07 31.97 -15.40
N LEU A 17 -1.23 31.71 -16.02
CA LEU A 17 -1.31 31.30 -17.43
C LEU A 17 -1.27 32.51 -18.36
N SER A 18 -0.58 32.38 -19.48
CA SER A 18 -0.66 33.36 -20.57
C SER A 18 -2.07 33.39 -21.19
N ASP A 19 -2.41 34.47 -21.89
CA ASP A 19 -3.74 34.64 -22.53
C ASP A 19 -4.10 33.46 -23.46
N GLN A 20 -3.11 32.97 -24.21
CA GLN A 20 -3.30 31.81 -25.10
C GLN A 20 -3.57 30.53 -24.30
N GLN A 21 -2.80 30.28 -23.23
CA GLN A 21 -2.97 29.09 -22.39
C GLN A 21 -4.29 29.11 -21.60
N SER A 22 -4.72 30.29 -21.15
CA SER A 22 -6.03 30.46 -20.50
C SER A 22 -7.17 30.18 -21.48
N SER A 23 -7.07 30.65 -22.72
CA SER A 23 -8.06 30.35 -23.76
C SER A 23 -8.13 28.86 -24.09
N ASP A 24 -6.98 28.20 -24.23
CA ASP A 24 -6.91 26.76 -24.47
C ASP A 24 -7.47 25.95 -23.28
N PHE A 25 -7.21 26.41 -22.06
CA PHE A 25 -7.73 25.83 -20.83
C PHE A 25 -9.27 25.91 -20.76
N GLU A 26 -9.84 27.10 -21.00
CA GLU A 26 -11.29 27.30 -21.01
C GLU A 26 -11.98 26.51 -22.12
N ASN A 27 -11.37 26.41 -23.30
CA ASN A 27 -11.88 25.60 -24.39
C ASN A 27 -11.91 24.12 -23.99
N ARG A 28 -10.83 23.61 -23.38
CA ARG A 28 -10.74 22.24 -22.88
C ARG A 28 -11.75 21.98 -21.77
N LEU A 29 -12.02 22.95 -20.90
CA LEU A 29 -13.06 22.87 -19.86
C LEU A 29 -14.49 22.71 -20.45
N ASN A 30 -14.73 23.25 -21.64
CA ASN A 30 -16.03 23.17 -22.31
C ASN A 30 -16.19 21.93 -23.20
N THR A 31 -15.09 21.38 -23.71
CA THR A 31 -15.08 20.30 -24.70
C THR A 31 -14.77 18.93 -24.10
N ASP A 32 -14.04 18.88 -22.98
CA ASP A 32 -13.63 17.66 -22.29
C ASP A 32 -14.31 17.55 -20.91
N GLN A 33 -15.26 16.62 -20.81
CA GLN A 33 -16.03 16.38 -19.60
C GLN A 33 -15.18 15.78 -18.46
N GLU A 34 -14.17 14.96 -18.77
CA GLU A 34 -13.29 14.35 -17.76
C GLU A 34 -12.38 15.42 -17.16
N PHE A 35 -11.80 16.29 -18.00
CA PHE A 35 -11.00 17.43 -17.59
C PHE A 35 -11.79 18.42 -16.72
N LYS A 36 -13.05 18.69 -17.09
CA LYS A 36 -13.94 19.55 -16.30
C LYS A 36 -14.23 18.99 -14.90
N GLN A 37 -14.49 17.69 -14.81
CA GLN A 37 -14.73 17.03 -13.52
C GLN A 37 -13.47 17.06 -12.65
N ALA A 38 -12.30 16.78 -13.24
CA ALA A 38 -11.01 16.84 -12.57
C ALA A 38 -10.73 18.24 -11.98
N PHE A 39 -10.88 19.28 -12.79
CA PHE A 39 -10.71 20.67 -12.35
C PHE A 39 -11.70 21.07 -11.25
N THR A 40 -12.96 20.61 -11.34
CA THR A 40 -13.98 20.90 -10.32
C THR A 40 -13.61 20.30 -8.97
N ILE A 41 -13.18 19.04 -8.96
CA ILE A 41 -12.72 18.36 -7.74
C ILE A 41 -11.50 19.09 -7.16
N TYR A 42 -10.54 19.43 -8.02
CA TYR A 42 -9.33 20.14 -7.64
C TYR A 42 -9.62 21.49 -6.98
N LYS A 43 -10.47 22.31 -7.62
CA LYS A 43 -10.89 23.63 -7.13
C LYS A 43 -11.66 23.55 -5.81
N GLN A 44 -12.48 22.51 -5.62
CA GLN A 44 -13.20 22.31 -4.36
C GLN A 44 -12.25 21.91 -3.22
N LEU A 45 -11.25 21.07 -3.51
CA LEU A 45 -10.24 20.69 -2.53
C LEU A 45 -9.39 21.90 -2.11
N SER A 46 -8.92 22.70 -3.06
CA SER A 46 -8.12 23.89 -2.77
C SER A 46 -8.90 24.94 -1.98
N ALA A 47 -10.16 25.20 -2.33
CA ALA A 47 -11.02 26.11 -1.58
C ALA A 47 -11.31 25.65 -0.14
N ASN A 48 -11.46 24.34 0.09
CA ASN A 48 -11.66 23.78 1.43
C ASN A 48 -10.40 23.89 2.29
N LEU A 49 -9.22 23.66 1.70
CA LEU A 49 -7.94 23.82 2.38
C LEU A 49 -7.68 25.28 2.76
N GLU A 50 -8.02 26.23 1.89
CA GLU A 50 -7.90 27.66 2.18
C GLU A 50 -8.86 28.08 3.31
N HIS A 51 -10.05 27.47 3.39
CA HIS A 51 -11.01 27.70 4.47
C HIS A 51 -10.59 27.06 5.81
N GLU A 52 -9.88 25.92 5.81
CA GLU A 52 -9.36 25.31 7.04
C GLU A 52 -8.07 25.97 7.55
N ILE A 53 -7.22 26.47 6.65
CA ILE A 53 -5.96 27.16 6.98
C ILE A 53 -6.20 28.67 7.26
N GLY A 54 -7.29 29.24 6.74
CA GLY A 54 -7.66 30.66 6.87
C GLY A 54 -8.12 31.10 8.25
N ASN A 55 -8.26 30.21 9.24
CA ASN A 55 -8.58 30.55 10.63
C ASN A 55 -7.33 31.08 11.36
N LYS A 56 -6.99 32.35 11.08
CA LYS A 56 -5.85 33.08 11.67
C LYS A 56 -5.84 33.11 13.20
N ASP A 57 -6.98 32.93 13.85
CA ASP A 57 -7.09 32.95 15.32
C ASP A 57 -6.51 31.68 15.98
N GLN A 58 -6.56 30.51 15.33
CA GLN A 58 -5.99 29.28 15.89
C GLN A 58 -4.46 29.20 15.76
N THR A 59 -3.87 30.01 14.86
CA THR A 59 -2.41 30.05 14.65
C THR A 59 -1.72 30.83 15.78
N ALA A 60 -2.39 31.82 16.37
CA ALA A 60 -1.87 32.60 17.49
C ALA A 60 -1.76 31.76 18.78
N ASP A 61 -2.80 30.98 19.08
CA ASP A 61 -2.82 30.08 20.24
C ASP A 61 -1.82 28.92 20.09
N PHE A 62 -1.65 28.42 18.86
CA PHE A 62 -0.63 27.44 18.54
C PHE A 62 0.78 28.01 18.74
N LYS A 63 1.04 29.22 18.23
CA LYS A 63 2.33 29.91 18.39
C LYS A 63 2.63 30.24 19.85
N ALA A 64 1.65 30.70 20.62
CA ALA A 64 1.78 30.98 22.05
C ALA A 64 2.09 29.72 22.87
N ASN A 65 1.45 28.58 22.54
CA ASN A 65 1.78 27.30 23.14
C ASN A 65 3.21 26.84 22.78
N LEU A 66 3.62 27.02 21.53
CA LEU A 66 4.97 26.68 21.07
C LEU A 66 6.04 27.54 21.76
N ASP A 67 5.80 28.84 21.94
CA ASP A 67 6.69 29.75 22.67
C ASP A 67 6.79 29.38 24.15
N THR A 68 5.67 28.98 24.76
CA THR A 68 5.64 28.55 26.17
C THR A 68 6.43 27.26 26.37
N ILE A 69 6.27 26.29 25.47
CA ILE A 69 7.02 25.03 25.49
C ILE A 69 8.49 25.31 25.23
N SER A 70 8.81 26.15 24.23
CA SER A 70 10.17 26.59 23.92
C SER A 70 10.86 27.21 25.15
N HIS A 71 10.24 28.19 25.81
CA HIS A 71 10.81 28.84 26.99
C HIS A 71 11.01 27.87 28.16
N ARG A 72 10.08 26.93 28.35
CA ARG A 72 10.16 25.94 29.44
C ARG A 72 11.28 24.92 29.24
N TYR A 73 11.65 24.63 27.99
CA TYR A 73 12.66 23.62 27.66
C TYR A 73 14.04 24.19 27.30
N PHE A 74 14.14 25.42 26.80
CA PHE A 74 15.41 26.02 26.36
C PHE A 74 16.03 27.02 27.34
N ILE A 75 15.28 27.61 28.28
CA ILE A 75 15.84 28.49 29.34
C ILE A 75 16.11 27.67 30.60
N LYS A 76 17.01 26.69 30.52
CA LYS A 76 17.60 26.05 31.72
C LYS A 76 19.08 25.74 31.55
N GLN A 77 19.78 26.52 30.74
CA GLN A 77 21.24 26.54 30.69
C GLN A 77 21.72 27.96 30.38
N GLU A 78 21.84 28.79 31.42
CA GLU A 78 22.86 29.86 31.51
C GLU A 78 22.97 30.31 32.99
N ASP A 79 24.03 29.76 33.63
CA ASP A 79 24.91 30.27 34.68
C ASP A 79 24.42 30.85 36.02
N LYS A 80 24.74 30.09 37.08
CA LYS A 80 25.42 30.62 38.28
C LYS A 80 26.72 29.86 38.47
N GLU A 81 27.83 30.58 38.30
CA GLU A 81 29.18 30.10 38.62
C GLU A 81 29.33 29.76 40.12
N ASN A 82 29.91 28.60 40.38
CA ASN A 82 30.80 28.33 41.51
C ASN A 82 31.74 27.20 41.08
N PRO A 83 33.06 27.29 41.33
CA PRO A 83 34.02 26.37 40.76
C PRO A 83 34.02 25.07 41.59
N ILE A 84 33.52 23.99 41.00
CA ILE A 84 33.76 22.64 41.51
C ILE A 84 34.16 21.77 40.33
N GLU A 85 35.38 21.26 40.37
CA GLU A 85 35.93 20.32 39.41
C GLU A 85 34.97 19.14 39.20
N ARG A 86 34.43 18.99 37.99
CA ARG A 86 33.64 17.81 37.62
C ARG A 86 34.34 17.04 36.52
N LYS A 87 34.73 15.81 36.84
CA LYS A 87 35.21 14.83 35.86
C LYS A 87 34.15 14.63 34.78
N LYS A 88 34.58 14.73 33.51
CA LYS A 88 33.78 14.46 32.30
C LYS A 88 33.21 13.04 32.38
N THR A 89 31.94 12.89 32.72
CA THR A 89 31.23 11.63 32.54
C THR A 89 30.74 11.56 31.11
N PHE A 90 31.24 10.57 30.36
CA PHE A 90 30.81 10.33 28.99
C PHE A 90 29.34 9.92 29.00
N ASN A 91 28.49 10.67 28.31
CA ASN A 91 27.04 10.50 28.35
C ASN A 91 26.60 9.33 27.45
N PHE A 92 26.90 8.10 27.88
CA PHE A 92 26.60 6.86 27.15
C PHE A 92 25.12 6.74 26.73
N TYR A 93 24.19 7.38 27.44
CA TYR A 93 22.77 7.38 27.10
C TYR A 93 22.47 8.07 25.75
N LYS A 94 23.21 9.13 25.39
CA LYS A 94 23.07 9.79 24.07
C LYS A 94 23.59 8.90 22.94
N LEU A 95 24.67 8.15 23.20
CA LEU A 95 25.19 7.15 22.26
C LEU A 95 24.24 5.97 22.12
N ALA A 96 23.60 5.53 23.21
CA ALA A 96 22.61 4.46 23.18
C ALA A 96 21.37 4.84 22.34
N ILE A 97 20.87 6.08 22.46
CA ILE A 97 19.76 6.57 21.62
C ILE A 97 20.17 6.64 20.15
N ALA A 98 21.36 7.16 19.84
CA ALA A 98 21.84 7.21 18.45
C ALA A 98 22.00 5.80 17.86
N ALA A 99 22.52 4.85 18.64
CA ALA A 99 22.66 3.46 18.24
C ALA A 99 21.30 2.77 18.01
N SER A 100 20.27 3.05 18.82
CA SER A 100 18.94 2.47 18.60
C SER A 100 18.29 2.99 17.31
N ILE A 101 18.45 4.29 17.01
CA ILE A 101 17.93 4.86 15.76
C ILE A 101 18.72 4.31 14.57
N ALA A 102 20.05 4.18 14.68
CA ALA A 102 20.88 3.60 13.64
C ALA A 102 20.57 2.11 13.38
N LEU A 103 20.22 1.34 14.42
CA LEU A 103 19.79 -0.06 14.26
C LEU A 103 18.43 -0.16 13.56
N VAL A 104 17.47 0.70 13.92
CA VAL A 104 16.16 0.74 13.25
C VAL A 104 16.32 1.17 11.79
N MET A 105 17.04 2.26 11.53
CA MET A 105 17.32 2.70 10.16
C MET A 105 18.13 1.67 9.37
N GLY A 106 19.10 1.01 10.02
CA GLY A 106 19.88 -0.08 9.42
C GLY A 106 19.02 -1.29 9.08
N PHE A 107 18.06 -1.67 9.93
CA PHE A 107 17.11 -2.74 9.66
C PHE A 107 16.18 -2.42 8.49
N PHE A 108 15.64 -1.20 8.43
CA PHE A 108 14.81 -0.76 7.31
C PHE A 108 15.61 -0.61 6.02
N ALA A 109 16.83 -0.05 6.07
CA ALA A 109 17.71 0.07 4.92
C ALA A 109 18.19 -1.31 4.44
N TYR A 110 18.47 -2.25 5.34
CA TYR A 110 18.79 -3.63 4.97
C TYR A 110 17.61 -4.25 4.23
N ASN A 111 16.37 -4.18 4.74
CA ASN A 111 15.21 -4.74 4.04
C ASN A 111 14.89 -4.03 2.70
N GLN A 112 15.22 -2.74 2.56
CA GLN A 112 14.96 -1.96 1.35
C GLN A 112 16.05 -2.16 0.28
N PHE A 113 17.30 -2.43 0.69
CA PHE A 113 18.47 -2.49 -0.21
C PHE A 113 19.15 -3.86 -0.27
N SER A 114 18.77 -4.83 0.57
CA SER A 114 19.14 -6.23 0.38
C SER A 114 18.44 -6.71 -0.88
N GLY A 115 19.21 -7.00 -1.93
CA GLY A 115 18.72 -7.43 -3.25
C GLY A 115 18.00 -8.80 -3.28
N GLY A 116 17.39 -9.22 -2.18
CA GLY A 116 16.55 -10.42 -2.10
C GLY A 116 15.26 -10.27 -2.91
N ALA A 117 14.54 -11.38 -3.10
CA ALA A 117 13.28 -11.37 -3.81
C ALA A 117 12.22 -10.58 -3.03
N ASN A 118 11.63 -9.55 -3.64
CA ASN A 118 10.53 -8.81 -3.04
C ASN A 118 9.20 -9.38 -3.52
N TYR A 119 8.22 -9.50 -2.62
CA TYR A 119 6.85 -9.90 -2.96
C TYR A 119 6.28 -9.09 -4.13
N SER A 120 6.53 -7.78 -4.18
CA SER A 120 6.04 -6.90 -5.24
C SER A 120 6.53 -7.26 -6.64
N ASP A 121 7.64 -8.00 -6.74
CA ASP A 121 8.21 -8.41 -8.03
C ASP A 121 7.45 -9.62 -8.62
N PHE A 122 6.68 -10.34 -7.80
CA PHE A 122 6.06 -11.62 -8.14
C PHE A 122 4.54 -11.66 -7.88
N ASN A 123 3.94 -10.63 -7.27
CA ASN A 123 2.51 -10.58 -6.96
C ASN A 123 1.62 -10.13 -8.13
N THR A 124 2.01 -10.44 -9.36
CA THR A 124 1.15 -10.24 -10.53
C THR A 124 0.04 -11.29 -10.51
N HIS A 125 -1.18 -10.86 -10.18
CA HIS A 125 -2.33 -11.75 -10.14
C HIS A 125 -2.99 -11.83 -11.52
N ASP A 126 -3.42 -13.03 -11.88
CA ASP A 126 -4.29 -13.23 -13.05
C ASP A 126 -5.55 -12.36 -12.91
N THR A 127 -5.98 -11.75 -14.01
CA THR A 127 -7.27 -11.08 -14.04
C THR A 127 -8.37 -12.12 -13.92
N VAL A 128 -9.37 -11.81 -13.09
CA VAL A 128 -10.52 -12.68 -12.92
C VAL A 128 -11.68 -12.21 -13.79
N ASP A 129 -12.48 -13.15 -14.29
CA ASP A 129 -13.80 -12.87 -14.86
C ASP A 129 -14.77 -14.00 -14.48
N PHE A 130 -15.53 -13.76 -13.41
CA PHE A 130 -16.54 -14.71 -12.95
C PHE A 130 -17.83 -14.65 -13.77
N ALA A 131 -18.12 -13.52 -14.43
CA ALA A 131 -19.42 -13.28 -15.05
C ALA A 131 -19.58 -14.07 -16.35
N VAL A 132 -18.49 -14.26 -17.11
CA VAL A 132 -18.51 -15.05 -18.35
C VAL A 132 -18.71 -16.55 -18.08
N ARG A 133 -18.34 -17.02 -16.89
CA ARG A 133 -18.34 -18.46 -16.54
C ARG A 133 -19.61 -18.92 -15.84
N ASN A 134 -20.41 -18.01 -15.29
CA ASN A 134 -21.50 -18.38 -14.39
C ASN A 134 -22.82 -17.69 -14.77
N THR A 135 -23.68 -18.42 -15.49
CA THR A 135 -24.99 -17.92 -15.98
C THR A 135 -26.12 -18.09 -14.97
N GLU A 136 -25.91 -18.81 -13.86
CA GLU A 136 -26.97 -19.17 -12.89
C GLU A 136 -26.82 -18.48 -11.51
N GLY A 137 -25.90 -17.51 -11.36
CA GLY A 137 -25.60 -16.85 -10.09
C GLY A 137 -26.06 -15.39 -9.96
N ASN A 138 -25.70 -14.75 -8.84
CA ASN A 138 -25.83 -13.30 -8.65
C ASN A 138 -24.82 -12.55 -9.54
N VAL A 139 -25.12 -12.47 -10.83
CA VAL A 139 -24.25 -11.87 -11.87
C VAL A 139 -23.79 -10.45 -11.47
N GLY A 140 -24.66 -9.68 -10.81
CA GLY A 140 -24.32 -8.35 -10.30
C GLY A 140 -23.19 -8.37 -9.27
N LEU A 141 -23.22 -9.31 -8.32
CA LEU A 141 -22.16 -9.47 -7.32
C LEU A 141 -20.87 -10.01 -7.95
N LEU A 142 -20.97 -10.91 -8.93
CA LEU A 142 -19.81 -11.44 -9.66
C LEU A 142 -19.07 -10.35 -10.44
N ILE A 143 -19.82 -9.46 -11.12
CA ILE A 143 -19.24 -8.28 -11.82
C ILE A 143 -18.57 -7.34 -10.84
N LYS A 144 -19.22 -7.05 -9.69
CA LYS A 144 -18.64 -6.19 -8.64
C LYS A 144 -17.35 -6.77 -8.09
N THR A 145 -17.34 -8.08 -7.80
CA THR A 145 -16.17 -8.80 -7.30
C THR A 145 -15.03 -8.74 -8.31
N THR A 146 -15.32 -9.06 -9.56
CA THR A 146 -14.36 -9.02 -10.67
C THR A 146 -13.72 -7.63 -10.80
N LYS A 147 -14.54 -6.58 -10.86
CA LYS A 147 -14.06 -5.21 -10.98
C LYS A 147 -13.21 -4.80 -9.78
N ALA A 148 -13.65 -5.14 -8.56
CA ALA A 148 -12.90 -4.81 -7.36
C ALA A 148 -11.54 -5.50 -7.32
N PHE A 149 -11.50 -6.80 -7.62
CA PHE A 149 -10.25 -7.59 -7.61
C PHE A 149 -9.26 -7.09 -8.67
N ASN A 150 -9.70 -6.93 -9.92
CA ASN A 150 -8.84 -6.50 -11.02
C ASN A 150 -8.33 -5.06 -10.84
N ASN A 151 -9.11 -4.20 -10.17
CA ASN A 151 -8.69 -2.85 -9.79
C ASN A 151 -7.86 -2.80 -8.50
N LYS A 152 -7.48 -3.96 -7.94
CA LYS A 152 -6.72 -4.10 -6.68
C LYS A 152 -7.42 -3.50 -5.45
N ASP A 153 -8.74 -3.29 -5.50
CA ASP A 153 -9.55 -2.94 -4.33
C ASP A 153 -9.86 -4.21 -3.53
N TYR A 154 -8.80 -4.77 -2.93
CA TYR A 154 -8.86 -6.07 -2.24
C TYR A 154 -9.80 -6.04 -1.04
N LYS A 155 -10.02 -4.88 -0.42
CA LYS A 155 -10.98 -4.73 0.68
C LYS A 155 -12.42 -4.96 0.21
N LYS A 156 -12.82 -4.34 -0.91
CA LYS A 156 -14.16 -4.60 -1.48
C LYS A 156 -14.25 -6.00 -2.07
N ALA A 157 -13.22 -6.46 -2.79
CA ALA A 157 -13.20 -7.80 -3.36
C ALA A 157 -13.39 -8.87 -2.28
N LYS A 158 -12.69 -8.73 -1.14
CA LYS A 158 -12.82 -9.62 0.02
C LYS A 158 -14.27 -9.67 0.52
N ALA A 159 -14.91 -8.52 0.73
CA ALA A 159 -16.28 -8.45 1.21
C ALA A 159 -17.28 -9.12 0.23
N TYR A 160 -17.11 -8.90 -1.08
CA TYR A 160 -17.98 -9.53 -2.07
C TYR A 160 -17.75 -11.05 -2.18
N LEU A 161 -16.49 -11.50 -2.03
CA LEU A 161 -16.17 -12.94 -1.99
C LEU A 161 -16.76 -13.62 -0.74
N GLU A 162 -16.75 -12.95 0.41
CA GLU A 162 -17.41 -13.45 1.63
C GLU A 162 -18.91 -13.67 1.40
N GLU A 163 -19.58 -12.74 0.72
CA GLU A 163 -21.00 -12.87 0.35
C GLU A 163 -21.22 -14.02 -0.65
N LEU A 164 -20.35 -14.19 -1.66
CA LEU A 164 -20.43 -15.29 -2.62
C LEU A 164 -20.24 -16.67 -1.96
N LEU A 165 -19.33 -16.75 -0.99
CA LEU A 165 -19.00 -17.98 -0.26
C LEU A 165 -20.08 -18.39 0.75
N GLN A 166 -20.95 -17.47 1.20
CA GLN A 166 -22.08 -17.85 2.07
C GLN A 166 -23.01 -18.87 1.42
N ASN A 167 -23.24 -18.73 0.11
CA ASN A 167 -24.11 -19.63 -0.66
C ASN A 167 -23.32 -20.76 -1.35
N ASN A 168 -22.00 -20.61 -1.52
CA ASN A 168 -21.13 -21.55 -2.22
C ASN A 168 -19.84 -21.79 -1.44
N PRO A 169 -19.90 -22.32 -0.21
CA PRO A 169 -18.75 -22.40 0.69
C PRO A 169 -17.60 -23.25 0.12
N ASP A 170 -17.92 -24.26 -0.69
CA ASP A 170 -16.96 -25.19 -1.28
C ASP A 170 -16.47 -24.77 -2.68
N ASN A 171 -16.87 -23.59 -3.17
CA ASN A 171 -16.42 -23.11 -4.47
C ASN A 171 -14.91 -22.78 -4.41
N VAL A 172 -14.11 -23.64 -5.04
CA VAL A 172 -12.64 -23.56 -4.99
C VAL A 172 -12.11 -22.28 -5.62
N GLU A 173 -12.72 -21.82 -6.72
CA GLU A 173 -12.30 -20.59 -7.40
C GLU A 173 -12.56 -19.37 -6.50
N TYR A 174 -13.73 -19.26 -5.87
CA TYR A 174 -14.03 -18.18 -4.93
C TYR A 174 -13.10 -18.21 -3.72
N ASN A 175 -12.86 -19.39 -3.14
CA ASN A 175 -11.93 -19.54 -2.02
C ASN A 175 -10.49 -19.17 -2.41
N PHE A 176 -10.06 -19.52 -3.63
CA PHE A 176 -8.74 -19.16 -4.13
C PHE A 176 -8.55 -17.63 -4.20
N TYR A 177 -9.45 -16.92 -4.89
CA TYR A 177 -9.39 -15.46 -4.97
C TYR A 177 -9.59 -14.81 -3.60
N TYR A 178 -10.41 -15.40 -2.72
CA TYR A 178 -10.56 -14.92 -1.35
C TYR A 178 -9.25 -15.04 -0.57
N ALA A 179 -8.50 -16.12 -0.73
CA ALA A 179 -7.19 -16.25 -0.12
C ALA A 179 -6.20 -15.19 -0.65
N ILE A 180 -6.20 -14.90 -1.95
CA ILE A 180 -5.35 -13.83 -2.53
C ILE A 180 -5.68 -12.48 -1.89
N THR A 181 -6.96 -12.11 -1.76
CA THR A 181 -7.33 -10.87 -1.07
C THR A 181 -6.84 -10.84 0.38
N ASN A 182 -6.82 -11.99 1.06
CA ASN A 182 -6.28 -12.08 2.41
C ASN A 182 -4.75 -11.94 2.46
N ILE A 183 -3.98 -12.46 1.50
CA ILE A 183 -2.53 -12.20 1.39
C ILE A 183 -2.28 -10.70 1.20
N GLU A 184 -3.02 -10.07 0.29
CA GLU A 184 -2.86 -8.64 -0.02
C GLU A 184 -3.20 -7.74 1.17
N LEU A 185 -4.17 -8.15 1.99
CA LEU A 185 -4.57 -7.47 3.22
C LEU A 185 -3.83 -7.96 4.47
N ASP A 186 -2.71 -8.68 4.31
CA ASP A 186 -1.85 -9.19 5.40
C ASP A 186 -2.56 -10.13 6.41
N ASN A 187 -3.70 -10.69 6.02
CA ASN A 187 -4.44 -11.71 6.78
C ASN A 187 -3.88 -13.12 6.52
N PHE A 188 -2.57 -13.28 6.75
CA PHE A 188 -1.80 -14.46 6.34
C PHE A 188 -2.34 -15.78 6.87
N ALA A 189 -2.70 -15.86 8.15
CA ALA A 189 -3.19 -17.11 8.75
C ALA A 189 -4.46 -17.63 8.04
N LYS A 190 -5.37 -16.71 7.66
CA LYS A 190 -6.59 -17.07 6.93
C LYS A 190 -6.27 -17.52 5.51
N ALA A 191 -5.41 -16.78 4.81
CA ALA A 191 -4.98 -17.12 3.46
C ALA A 191 -4.29 -18.49 3.42
N GLU A 192 -3.35 -18.74 4.33
CA GLU A 192 -2.59 -20.00 4.39
C GLU A 192 -3.47 -21.19 4.71
N THR A 193 -4.47 -21.04 5.58
CA THR A 193 -5.44 -22.11 5.86
C THR A 193 -6.18 -22.49 4.57
N ILE A 194 -6.76 -21.51 3.88
CA ILE A 194 -7.55 -21.74 2.67
C ILE A 194 -6.68 -22.35 1.55
N LEU A 195 -5.51 -21.77 1.29
CA LEU A 195 -4.63 -22.26 0.23
C LEU A 195 -4.02 -23.62 0.58
N GLY A 196 -3.80 -23.89 1.86
CA GLY A 196 -3.41 -25.21 2.35
C GLY A 196 -4.41 -26.27 1.90
N ASP A 197 -5.70 -26.05 2.17
CA ASP A 197 -6.78 -26.95 1.77
C ASP A 197 -6.86 -27.11 0.24
N ILE A 198 -6.80 -26.01 -0.52
CA ILE A 198 -6.85 -26.04 -1.99
C ILE A 198 -5.64 -26.80 -2.57
N SER A 199 -4.45 -26.63 -2.00
CA SER A 199 -3.21 -27.25 -2.49
C SER A 199 -3.20 -28.77 -2.36
N GLN A 200 -3.97 -29.32 -1.41
CA GLN A 200 -4.13 -30.76 -1.20
C GLN A 200 -5.28 -31.35 -2.04
N GLY A 201 -6.11 -30.51 -2.66
CA GLY A 201 -7.19 -30.92 -3.53
C GLY A 201 -6.71 -31.37 -4.92
N SER A 202 -7.66 -31.84 -5.73
CA SER A 202 -7.43 -32.31 -7.11
C SER A 202 -7.92 -31.33 -8.18
N SER A 203 -8.27 -30.10 -7.79
CA SER A 203 -8.73 -29.08 -8.74
C SER A 203 -7.58 -28.48 -9.54
N ALA A 204 -7.89 -27.77 -10.62
CA ALA A 204 -6.91 -26.99 -11.39
C ALA A 204 -6.20 -25.89 -10.56
N TYR A 205 -6.69 -25.58 -9.36
CA TYR A 205 -6.08 -24.59 -8.46
C TYR A 205 -5.03 -25.19 -7.50
N ASN A 206 -4.81 -26.50 -7.50
CA ASN A 206 -3.90 -27.11 -6.51
C ASN A 206 -2.47 -26.57 -6.60
N ASN A 207 -1.90 -26.48 -7.80
CA ASN A 207 -0.55 -25.95 -8.02
C ASN A 207 -0.53 -24.42 -7.90
N LYS A 208 -1.59 -23.72 -8.37
CA LYS A 208 -1.76 -22.28 -8.14
C LYS A 208 -1.76 -21.94 -6.66
N ALA A 209 -2.41 -22.77 -5.83
CA ALA A 209 -2.45 -22.56 -4.39
C ALA A 209 -1.06 -22.73 -3.74
N LYS A 210 -0.24 -23.67 -4.21
CA LYS A 210 1.16 -23.80 -3.77
C LYS A 210 1.98 -22.55 -4.11
N TRP A 211 1.80 -22.01 -5.31
CA TRP A 211 2.45 -20.77 -5.73
C TRP A 211 2.07 -19.61 -4.80
N TYR A 212 0.78 -19.40 -4.55
CA TYR A 212 0.32 -18.32 -3.66
C TYR A 212 0.67 -18.56 -2.18
N LEU A 213 0.79 -19.81 -1.73
CA LEU A 213 1.36 -20.12 -0.41
C LEU A 213 2.82 -19.67 -0.33
N ALA A 214 3.63 -19.95 -1.33
CA ALA A 214 5.02 -19.50 -1.37
C ALA A 214 5.10 -17.97 -1.38
N LEU A 215 4.26 -17.28 -2.15
CA LEU A 215 4.16 -15.83 -2.15
C LEU A 215 3.73 -15.25 -0.79
N SER A 216 2.78 -15.91 -0.10
CA SER A 216 2.39 -15.53 1.27
C SER A 216 3.58 -15.61 2.24
N LYS A 217 4.41 -16.66 2.14
CA LYS A 217 5.63 -16.80 2.95
C LYS A 217 6.68 -15.75 2.59
N LEU A 218 6.82 -15.44 1.29
CA LEU A 218 7.71 -14.39 0.81
C LEU A 218 7.32 -13.03 1.40
N LYS A 219 6.04 -12.67 1.36
CA LYS A 219 5.53 -11.40 1.93
C LYS A 219 5.79 -11.30 3.45
N GLN A 220 5.77 -12.44 4.14
CA GLN A 220 6.08 -12.55 5.57
C GLN A 220 7.59 -12.63 5.89
N GLN A 221 8.47 -12.52 4.88
CA GLN A 221 9.93 -12.67 5.03
C GLN A 221 10.35 -14.06 5.56
N LYS A 222 9.55 -15.10 5.29
CA LYS A 222 9.81 -16.49 5.68
C LYS A 222 10.44 -17.26 4.53
N GLU A 223 11.64 -16.87 4.14
CA GLU A 223 12.35 -17.40 2.96
C GLU A 223 12.52 -18.92 2.99
N ALA A 224 12.90 -19.50 4.13
CA ALA A 224 13.07 -20.95 4.26
C ALA A 224 11.76 -21.73 3.99
N GLU A 225 10.63 -21.21 4.47
CA GLU A 225 9.31 -21.80 4.19
C GLU A 225 8.91 -21.57 2.73
N CYS A 226 9.20 -20.39 2.17
CA CYS A 226 8.97 -20.07 0.77
C CYS A 226 9.68 -21.05 -0.16
N ILE A 227 11.00 -21.21 0.00
CA ILE A 227 11.83 -22.16 -0.77
C ILE A 227 11.28 -23.58 -0.68
N LYS A 228 10.92 -24.02 0.54
CA LYS A 228 10.38 -25.36 0.76
C LYS A 228 9.12 -25.61 -0.07
N ILE A 229 8.24 -24.61 -0.17
CA ILE A 229 6.99 -24.71 -0.94
C ILE A 229 7.26 -24.63 -2.44
N LEU A 230 8.12 -23.72 -2.90
CA LEU A 230 8.47 -23.57 -4.32
C LEU A 230 8.98 -24.88 -4.93
N LYS A 231 9.80 -25.63 -4.18
CA LYS A 231 10.32 -26.94 -4.59
C LYS A 231 9.26 -28.04 -4.75
N THR A 232 8.01 -27.80 -4.33
CA THR A 232 6.89 -28.75 -4.46
C THR A 232 5.98 -28.46 -5.66
N ILE A 233 6.26 -27.39 -6.41
CA ILE A 233 5.54 -27.01 -7.62
C ILE A 233 6.13 -27.83 -8.78
N PRO A 234 5.34 -28.65 -9.48
CA PRO A 234 5.83 -29.50 -10.55
C PRO A 234 6.12 -28.70 -11.83
N GLU A 235 6.98 -29.23 -12.70
CA GLU A 235 7.42 -28.56 -13.94
C GLU A 235 6.28 -28.28 -14.93
N ASP A 236 5.19 -29.02 -14.85
CA ASP A 236 4.01 -28.87 -15.71
C ASP A 236 2.97 -27.87 -15.17
N ALA A 237 3.23 -27.24 -14.02
CA ALA A 237 2.34 -26.21 -13.47
C ALA A 237 2.46 -24.88 -14.23
N ASP A 238 1.32 -24.19 -14.43
CA ASP A 238 1.27 -22.86 -15.07
C ASP A 238 2.24 -21.85 -14.45
N ASP A 239 2.38 -21.87 -13.12
CA ASP A 239 3.23 -20.93 -12.37
C ASP A 239 4.69 -21.39 -12.21
N TYR A 240 5.08 -22.53 -12.80
CA TYR A 240 6.41 -23.13 -12.59
C TYR A 240 7.56 -22.19 -12.95
N ASP A 241 7.48 -21.51 -14.10
CA ASP A 241 8.53 -20.57 -14.53
C ASP A 241 8.73 -19.42 -13.53
N GLN A 242 7.64 -18.89 -12.97
CA GLN A 242 7.71 -17.85 -11.94
C GLN A 242 8.24 -18.40 -10.63
N ALA A 243 7.81 -19.60 -10.24
CA ALA A 243 8.29 -20.28 -9.05
C ALA A 243 9.80 -20.54 -9.12
N HIS A 244 10.29 -21.02 -10.25
CA HIS A 244 11.71 -21.28 -10.49
C HIS A 244 12.53 -19.99 -10.54
N LYS A 245 12.00 -18.93 -11.17
CA LYS A 245 12.63 -17.60 -11.17
C LYS A 245 12.75 -17.03 -9.75
N LEU A 246 11.70 -17.19 -8.94
CA LEU A 246 11.72 -16.77 -7.54
C LEU A 246 12.75 -17.58 -6.74
N LEU A 247 12.75 -18.91 -6.91
CA LEU A 247 13.69 -19.80 -6.23
C LEU A 247 15.15 -19.38 -6.48
N ASN A 248 15.52 -19.15 -7.74
CA ASN A 248 16.87 -18.69 -8.12
C ASN A 248 17.25 -17.30 -7.59
N LYS A 249 16.28 -16.48 -7.15
CA LYS A 249 16.53 -15.16 -6.59
C LYS A 249 16.75 -15.21 -5.07
N ILE A 250 16.22 -16.24 -4.40
CA ILE A 250 16.33 -16.41 -2.94
C ILE A 250 17.50 -17.35 -2.59
N GLU A 251 17.78 -18.37 -3.42
CA GLU A 251 18.95 -19.24 -3.28
C GLU A 251 20.26 -18.60 -3.75
#